data_AF-A0AAD6XLV0-F1
#
_entry.id   AF-A0AAD6XLV0-F1
#
_cell.length_a   1.000
_cell.length_b   1.000
_cell.length_c   1.000
_cell.angle_alpha   90.00
_cell.angle_beta   90.00
_cell.angle_gamma   90.00
#
_symmetry.space_group_name_H-M   'P 1'
#
loop_
_entity.id
_entity.type
_entity.pdbx_description
1 polymer ?
#
loop_
_entity_poly.entity_id
_entity_poly.type
_entity_poly.pdbx_seq_one_letter_code
_entity_poly.pdbx_strand_id
1 'polypeptide(L)'
;MRRGFLLSRKRESTSAPYPTRNKKPNSDDRTLFAYDAPQATEAAVRPYTVKDLKTWSKRNICLADDPRMSAKVDLRDLGADQRLIFRNIKVGSTEVSTLLDCAVLNLLPTRFSPAPIALENATELRSAGVKGMGVFAVQDLRAAALIHVEYPATITQNTLVLNFGITRTEVYRELVQRVPAKTRSALLQLNSSQLAERCDVEEGILRSNAVGIVMPAPSIPSSVAMGHNALFIEARFNHSCSPNVVHRFDPESFALSVHTIRPIAKGEEIVFSYIDLNSTVGRDARRSLLQNRFHFECMCDRCAIADSATVEESDQRRQRICAATHEEVIAPFAAWYRANGRGDLQKVIAFHLAAVEERRIEGLYQYPYLLHLSLLAICFAALEDIRSFRLWMGKARDVAVRNLETEKAVNMLRYVVYPESFPQWALARKMQPCPGAL
;
A
#
# COMPACT_ATOMS: atom_id res chain seq x y z
N MET A 1 -33.63 67.57 -15.66
CA MET A 1 -32.20 67.95 -15.59
C MET A 1 -31.37 66.81 -16.20
N ARG A 2 -30.47 67.17 -17.13
CA ARG A 2 -29.23 66.52 -17.64
C ARG A 2 -28.89 65.09 -17.13
N ARG A 3 -28.28 64.15 -17.87
CA ARG A 3 -27.84 63.95 -19.28
C ARG A 3 -27.25 62.51 -19.33
N GLY A 4 -27.41 61.80 -20.45
CA GLY A 4 -26.30 61.09 -21.13
C GLY A 4 -25.88 59.67 -20.73
N PHE A 5 -26.33 58.70 -21.55
CA PHE A 5 -25.68 57.48 -22.07
C PHE A 5 -24.17 57.25 -21.82
N LEU A 6 -23.77 55.99 -21.52
CA LEU A 6 -23.04 55.11 -22.47
C LEU A 6 -22.82 53.68 -21.92
N LEU A 7 -22.83 52.74 -22.87
CA LEU A 7 -22.77 51.28 -22.77
C LEU A 7 -21.37 50.75 -22.40
N SER A 8 -21.29 49.61 -21.70
CA SER A 8 -20.74 48.38 -22.32
C SER A 8 -20.96 47.14 -21.44
N ARG A 9 -21.18 46.02 -22.13
CA ARG A 9 -21.56 44.69 -21.65
C ARG A 9 -20.37 43.95 -21.04
N LYS A 10 -20.61 43.11 -20.02
CA LYS A 10 -20.06 41.74 -19.94
C LYS A 10 -21.06 40.83 -19.21
N ARG A 11 -21.64 39.90 -19.96
CA ARG A 11 -22.34 38.70 -19.46
C ARG A 11 -21.27 37.67 -19.13
N GLU A 12 -21.34 37.09 -17.95
CA GLU A 12 -20.69 35.81 -17.64
C GLU A 12 -21.62 34.68 -18.07
N SER A 13 -21.17 33.86 -19.01
CA SER A 13 -21.73 32.54 -19.26
C SER A 13 -20.66 31.63 -19.88
N THR A 14 -20.35 30.55 -19.15
CA THR A 14 -20.20 29.16 -19.61
C THR A 14 -19.27 28.81 -20.78
N SER A 15 -18.60 27.67 -20.57
CA SER A 15 -18.15 26.65 -21.53
C SER A 15 -16.66 26.62 -21.88
N ALA A 16 -16.07 25.45 -21.65
CA ALA A 16 -14.75 25.03 -22.10
C ALA A 16 -14.67 25.01 -23.64
N PRO A 17 -13.47 24.85 -24.19
CA PRO A 17 -13.32 23.79 -25.19
C PRO A 17 -12.05 22.93 -25.00
N TYR A 18 -12.25 21.64 -25.26
CA TYR A 18 -11.22 20.66 -25.65
C TYR A 18 -10.33 21.16 -26.80
N PRO A 19 -9.21 20.46 -27.04
CA PRO A 19 -8.90 20.09 -28.42
C PRO A 19 -8.69 18.57 -28.59
N THR A 20 -9.55 17.97 -29.40
CA THR A 20 -9.22 16.83 -30.29
C THR A 20 -8.44 17.41 -31.50
N ARG A 21 -7.52 16.77 -32.23
CA ARG A 21 -7.56 15.43 -32.84
C ARG A 21 -6.23 15.15 -33.57
N ASN A 22 -5.80 13.88 -33.57
CA ASN A 22 -5.09 13.12 -34.62
C ASN A 22 -3.81 13.65 -35.31
N LYS A 23 -2.70 12.93 -35.08
CA LYS A 23 -1.89 12.27 -36.14
C LYS A 23 -1.42 10.88 -35.65
N LYS A 24 -1.76 9.81 -36.39
CA LYS A 24 -1.12 8.48 -36.38
C LYS A 24 -0.09 8.44 -37.53
N PRO A 25 0.72 7.38 -37.68
CA PRO A 25 1.60 6.72 -36.72
C PRO A 25 3.06 6.81 -37.22
N ASN A 26 4.06 6.54 -36.37
CA ASN A 26 5.32 6.07 -36.93
C ASN A 26 5.76 4.81 -36.18
N SER A 27 5.96 3.77 -36.97
CA SER A 27 6.64 2.53 -36.64
C SER A 27 8.02 2.83 -36.10
N ASP A 28 8.35 2.23 -34.95
CA ASP A 28 9.63 1.61 -34.62
C ASP A 28 9.77 1.57 -33.10
N ASP A 29 9.15 0.56 -32.49
CA ASP A 29 9.51 0.15 -31.13
C ASP A 29 9.49 -1.39 -31.06
N ARG A 30 10.55 -1.97 -31.62
CA ARG A 30 10.99 -3.33 -31.35
C ARG A 30 12.44 -3.22 -30.94
N THR A 31 12.72 -3.39 -29.65
CA THR A 31 13.87 -4.10 -29.05
C THR A 31 14.26 -3.49 -27.70
N LEU A 32 13.77 -4.07 -26.60
CA LEU A 32 14.34 -3.84 -25.27
C LEU A 32 14.26 -5.12 -24.42
N PHE A 33 14.84 -6.22 -24.91
CA PHE A 33 15.30 -7.33 -24.06
C PHE A 33 16.39 -8.14 -24.80
N ALA A 34 17.64 -7.74 -24.62
CA ALA A 34 18.79 -8.63 -24.82
C ALA A 34 19.90 -8.13 -23.88
N TYR A 35 20.19 -8.90 -22.84
CA TYR A 35 21.39 -8.74 -22.03
C TYR A 35 22.23 -10.01 -22.20
N ASP A 36 23.29 -9.89 -22.99
CA ASP A 36 24.38 -10.86 -23.01
C ASP A 36 25.21 -10.66 -21.73
N ALA A 37 25.39 -11.76 -20.99
CA ALA A 37 26.22 -11.80 -19.79
C ALA A 37 27.70 -11.97 -20.18
N PRO A 38 28.64 -11.19 -19.62
CA PRO A 38 30.04 -11.58 -19.59
C PRO A 38 30.30 -12.49 -18.39
N GLN A 39 30.94 -13.63 -18.66
CA GLN A 39 31.60 -14.47 -17.65
C GLN A 39 32.75 -13.67 -16.99
N ALA A 40 32.81 -13.65 -15.66
CA ALA A 40 33.99 -13.18 -14.94
C ALA A 40 34.23 -14.04 -13.70
N THR A 41 35.51 -14.38 -13.53
CA THR A 41 36.10 -15.41 -12.69
C THR A 41 36.22 -15.04 -11.21
N GLU A 42 36.34 -16.08 -10.37
CA GLU A 42 36.56 -16.02 -8.93
C GLU A 42 37.69 -15.06 -8.51
N ALA A 43 37.40 -14.19 -7.54
CA ALA A 43 38.42 -13.55 -6.72
C ALA A 43 37.90 -13.35 -5.29
N ALA A 44 38.74 -13.75 -4.32
CA ALA A 44 38.47 -13.86 -2.90
C ALA A 44 37.94 -12.57 -2.23
N VAL A 45 36.87 -12.73 -1.45
CA VAL A 45 36.30 -11.68 -0.58
C VAL A 45 37.27 -11.44 0.59
N ARG A 46 37.82 -10.23 0.69
CA ARG A 46 38.59 -9.77 1.86
C ARG A 46 37.66 -9.21 2.94
N PRO A 47 37.90 -9.46 4.24
CA PRO A 47 37.19 -8.77 5.30
C PRO A 47 37.73 -7.33 5.44
N TYR A 48 36.85 -6.33 5.32
CA TYR A 48 37.20 -4.92 5.49
C TYR A 48 37.19 -4.53 6.98
N THR A 49 38.07 -3.58 7.34
CA THR A 49 38.26 -3.12 8.72
C THR A 49 37.69 -1.70 8.88
N VAL A 50 37.40 -1.30 10.13
CA VAL A 50 36.79 -0.03 10.57
C VAL A 50 37.34 1.26 9.91
N LYS A 51 38.52 1.21 9.28
CA LYS A 51 39.13 2.33 8.56
C LYS A 51 38.37 2.75 7.29
N ASP A 52 37.65 1.84 6.64
CA ASP A 52 36.95 2.11 5.38
C ASP A 52 35.67 2.95 5.54
N LEU A 53 35.12 3.03 6.75
CA LEU A 53 33.95 3.85 7.10
C LEU A 53 34.22 5.37 6.99
N LYS A 54 35.44 5.83 7.28
CA LYS A 54 35.81 7.25 7.13
C LYS A 54 35.89 7.70 5.67
N THR A 55 36.01 6.77 4.73
CA THR A 55 35.99 7.04 3.29
C THR A 55 34.57 7.20 2.74
N TRP A 56 33.56 6.61 3.40
CA TRP A 56 32.15 6.69 2.98
C TRP A 56 31.57 8.10 3.12
N SER A 57 31.93 8.83 4.19
CA SER A 57 31.43 10.20 4.44
C SER A 57 31.77 11.22 3.34
N LYS A 58 32.68 10.88 2.42
CA LYS A 58 33.09 11.73 1.29
C LYS A 58 32.37 11.42 -0.04
N ARG A 59 31.46 10.44 -0.09
CA ARG A 59 30.92 9.84 -1.34
C ARG A 59 29.38 9.85 -1.46
N ASN A 60 28.71 10.94 -1.09
CA ASN A 60 27.24 11.13 -1.09
C ASN A 60 26.43 10.26 -0.10
N ILE A 61 27.08 9.41 0.69
CA ILE A 61 26.47 8.73 1.84
C ILE A 61 27.14 9.27 3.11
N CYS A 62 26.43 10.12 3.84
CA CYS A 62 26.96 10.68 5.09
C CYS A 62 26.72 9.70 6.24
N LEU A 63 27.80 9.26 6.88
CA LEU A 63 27.74 8.60 8.19
C LEU A 63 27.68 9.70 9.24
N ALA A 64 26.51 9.94 9.84
CA ALA A 64 26.37 10.99 10.84
C ALA A 64 26.51 10.41 12.25
N ASP A 65 27.61 10.76 12.94
CA ASP A 65 27.75 10.68 14.39
C ASP A 65 27.74 12.07 15.07
N ASP A 66 27.41 13.18 14.37
CA ASP A 66 27.44 14.54 14.96
C ASP A 66 26.04 15.24 14.97
N PRO A 67 25.50 15.58 16.15
CA PRO A 67 24.26 16.34 16.29
C PRO A 67 24.32 17.82 15.83
N ARG A 68 25.42 18.31 15.25
CA ARG A 68 25.61 19.74 14.88
C ARG A 68 25.62 20.07 13.37
N MET A 69 25.30 19.16 12.47
CA MET A 69 25.30 19.44 11.01
C MET A 69 24.03 20.16 10.51
N SER A 70 23.63 21.22 11.22
CA SER A 70 22.65 22.21 10.77
C SER A 70 23.37 23.39 10.10
N ALA A 71 23.68 23.33 8.80
CA ALA A 71 24.00 24.54 8.01
C ALA A 71 23.95 24.32 6.47
N LYS A 72 22.99 25.02 5.84
CA LYS A 72 22.82 25.51 4.44
C LYS A 72 23.78 25.06 3.33
N VAL A 73 23.24 24.51 2.23
CA VAL A 73 23.80 24.59 0.86
C VAL A 73 22.67 24.67 -0.20
N ASP A 74 22.87 25.49 -1.23
CA ASP A 74 21.95 25.91 -2.31
C ASP A 74 21.96 24.95 -3.52
N LEU A 75 20.86 24.95 -4.30
CA LEU A 75 20.22 23.82 -5.00
C LEU A 75 19.93 24.10 -6.50
N ARG A 76 20.91 24.05 -7.40
CA ARG A 76 20.70 24.42 -8.82
C ARG A 76 21.72 23.63 -9.66
N ASP A 77 21.45 22.63 -10.50
CA ASP A 77 20.48 22.58 -11.61
C ASP A 77 20.24 21.15 -12.18
N LEU A 78 20.21 20.09 -11.35
CA LEU A 78 19.62 18.77 -11.70
C LEU A 78 18.85 18.26 -10.46
N GLY A 79 17.57 18.63 -10.38
CA GLY A 79 16.86 18.96 -9.13
C GLY A 79 16.39 17.85 -8.19
N ALA A 80 17.27 16.95 -7.75
CA ALA A 80 17.23 16.33 -6.40
C ALA A 80 18.53 15.56 -6.12
N ASP A 81 19.54 16.21 -5.55
CA ASP A 81 20.67 15.52 -4.94
C ASP A 81 20.17 14.69 -3.75
N GLN A 82 19.91 13.39 -3.96
CA GLN A 82 19.64 12.49 -2.85
C GLN A 82 20.85 12.47 -1.90
N ARG A 83 20.60 12.68 -0.60
CA ARG A 83 21.62 12.63 0.44
C ARG A 83 21.25 11.55 1.43
N LEU A 84 21.80 10.36 1.22
CA LEU A 84 21.53 9.21 2.07
C LEU A 84 22.37 9.28 3.35
N ILE A 85 21.70 9.07 4.48
CA ILE A 85 22.31 9.13 5.80
C ILE A 85 21.99 7.84 6.55
N PHE A 86 23.03 7.18 7.06
CA PHE A 86 22.85 6.15 8.05
C PHE A 86 22.52 6.80 9.39
N ARG A 87 21.37 6.42 9.97
CA ARG A 87 20.93 6.95 11.26
C ARG A 87 20.14 5.91 12.04
N ASN A 88 20.49 5.73 13.31
CA ASN A 88 19.65 5.00 14.24
C ASN A 88 18.57 5.94 14.80
N ILE A 89 17.31 5.54 14.67
CA ILE A 89 16.15 6.28 15.14
C ILE A 89 15.59 5.54 16.37
N LYS A 90 15.44 6.27 17.47
CA LYS A 90 14.86 5.73 18.70
C LYS A 90 13.36 5.96 18.74
N VAL A 91 12.58 4.89 18.88
CA VAL A 91 11.13 4.90 19.00
C VAL A 91 10.75 4.17 20.29
N GLY A 92 10.44 4.93 21.34
CA GLY A 92 10.28 4.37 22.68
C GLY A 92 11.56 3.66 23.15
N SER A 93 11.45 2.36 23.44
CA SER A 93 12.59 1.49 23.79
C SER A 93 13.26 0.83 22.58
N THR A 94 12.70 0.96 21.38
CA THR A 94 13.20 0.34 20.15
C THR A 94 14.17 1.28 19.44
N GLU A 95 15.21 0.71 18.84
CA GLU A 95 16.17 1.43 18.01
C GLU A 95 16.16 0.83 16.60
N VAL A 96 15.88 1.67 15.61
CA VAL A 96 15.72 1.31 14.21
C VAL A 96 16.91 1.81 13.42
N SER A 97 17.63 0.90 12.75
CA SER A 97 18.74 1.28 11.86
C SER A 97 18.19 1.73 10.52
N THR A 98 18.54 2.93 10.06
CA THR A 98 18.00 3.46 8.81
C THR A 98 19.06 3.97 7.85
N LEU A 99 18.80 3.84 6.54
CA LEU A 99 19.47 4.56 5.48
C LEU A 99 18.41 5.35 4.70
N LEU A 100 18.32 6.64 4.98
CA LEU A 100 17.25 7.50 4.46
C LEU A 100 17.81 8.79 3.88
N ASP A 101 17.05 9.38 2.97
CA ASP A 101 17.35 10.71 2.47
C ASP A 101 17.22 11.75 3.60
N CYS A 102 18.10 12.75 3.63
CA CYS A 102 18.08 13.80 4.65
C CYS A 102 16.72 14.53 4.72
N ALA A 103 16.02 14.71 3.59
CA ALA A 103 14.72 15.37 3.57
C ALA A 103 13.62 14.48 4.18
N VAL A 104 13.71 13.15 4.05
CA VAL A 104 12.84 12.22 4.80
C VAL A 104 13.14 12.31 6.30
N LEU A 105 14.42 12.28 6.68
CA LEU A 105 14.84 12.37 8.08
C LEU A 105 14.40 13.67 8.75
N ASN A 106 14.40 14.79 8.02
CA ASN A 106 13.99 16.10 8.53
C ASN A 106 12.47 16.21 8.75
N LEU A 107 11.68 15.32 8.16
CA LEU A 107 10.23 15.26 8.32
C LEU A 107 9.78 14.31 9.44
N LEU A 108 10.70 13.50 9.97
CA LEU A 108 10.37 12.64 11.10
C LEU A 108 10.04 13.48 12.33
N PRO A 109 9.00 13.09 13.09
CA PRO A 109 8.63 13.82 14.29
C PRO A 109 9.73 13.69 15.35
N THR A 110 9.90 14.73 16.18
CA THR A 110 10.84 14.69 17.31
C THR A 110 10.37 13.74 18.41
N ARG A 111 9.08 13.44 18.46
CA ARG A 111 8.45 12.40 19.31
C ARG A 111 7.40 11.65 18.50
N PHE A 112 7.52 10.34 18.46
CA PHE A 112 6.55 9.47 17.80
C PHE A 112 5.28 9.31 18.64
N SER A 113 4.14 9.24 17.97
CA SER A 113 2.86 8.91 18.58
C SER A 113 2.88 7.48 19.15
N PRO A 114 2.14 7.19 20.23
CA PRO A 114 1.97 5.82 20.69
C PRO A 114 1.39 4.94 19.58
N ALA A 115 1.97 3.77 19.35
CA ALA A 115 1.41 2.80 18.43
C ALA A 115 0.09 2.25 19.00
N PRO A 116 -0.87 1.86 18.15
CA PRO A 116 -2.13 1.29 18.61
C PRO A 116 -1.89 -0.06 19.31
N ILE A 117 -2.84 -0.48 20.16
CA ILE A 117 -2.73 -1.72 20.92
C ILE A 117 -3.42 -2.84 20.12
N ALA A 118 -2.65 -3.88 19.77
CA ALA A 118 -3.17 -5.09 19.14
C ALA A 118 -3.91 -5.98 20.14
N LEU A 119 -4.78 -6.85 19.62
CA LEU A 119 -5.42 -7.89 20.42
C LEU A 119 -4.36 -8.81 21.06
N GLU A 120 -4.40 -8.92 22.38
CA GLU A 120 -3.51 -9.81 23.13
C GLU A 120 -3.75 -11.27 22.77
N ASN A 121 -2.66 -12.02 22.61
CA ASN A 121 -2.68 -13.46 22.33
C ASN A 121 -3.67 -13.82 21.20
N ALA A 122 -3.72 -13.01 20.13
CA ALA A 122 -4.62 -13.27 19.00
C ALA A 122 -4.04 -14.28 18.00
N THR A 123 -2.73 -14.48 18.03
CA THR A 123 -1.98 -15.25 17.05
C THR A 123 -0.93 -16.14 17.70
N GLU A 124 -0.55 -17.21 17.01
CA GLU A 124 0.55 -18.10 17.38
C GLU A 124 1.42 -18.43 16.15
N LEU A 125 2.70 -18.69 16.39
CA LEU A 125 3.63 -19.19 15.36
C LEU A 125 3.70 -20.72 15.44
N ARG A 126 3.42 -21.42 14.33
CA ARG A 126 3.52 -22.89 14.24
C ARG A 126 4.00 -23.32 12.86
N SER A 127 4.31 -24.61 12.68
CA SER A 127 4.66 -25.14 11.36
C SER A 127 3.48 -25.03 10.39
N ALA A 128 3.75 -24.55 9.18
CA ALA A 128 2.85 -24.49 8.03
C ALA A 128 3.23 -25.55 6.96
N GLY A 129 3.86 -26.65 7.39
CA GLY A 129 4.32 -27.74 6.53
C GLY A 129 5.44 -27.28 5.59
N VAL A 130 5.27 -27.52 4.29
CA VAL A 130 6.26 -27.15 3.24
C VAL A 130 6.48 -25.64 3.13
N LYS A 131 5.58 -24.81 3.68
CA LYS A 131 5.73 -23.35 3.74
C LYS A 131 6.65 -22.89 4.89
N GLY A 132 7.18 -23.81 5.69
CA GLY A 132 8.02 -23.49 6.84
C GLY A 132 7.19 -23.14 8.06
N MET A 133 7.45 -21.98 8.68
CA MET A 133 6.64 -21.46 9.78
C MET A 133 5.52 -20.57 9.25
N GLY A 134 4.40 -20.49 9.96
CA GLY A 134 3.31 -19.59 9.65
C GLY A 134 2.65 -19.06 10.92
N VAL A 135 1.93 -17.96 10.77
CA VAL A 135 1.16 -17.33 11.86
C VAL A 135 -0.28 -17.80 11.75
N PHE A 136 -0.89 -18.19 12.86
CA PHE A 136 -2.26 -18.73 12.88
C PHE A 136 -3.11 -18.06 13.96
N ALA A 137 -4.40 -17.95 13.70
CA ALA A 137 -5.34 -17.37 14.65
C ALA A 137 -5.61 -18.35 15.81
N VAL A 138 -5.53 -17.92 17.06
CA VAL A 138 -5.84 -18.78 18.23
C VAL A 138 -7.30 -18.67 18.69
N GLN A 139 -8.03 -17.70 18.12
CA GLN A 139 -9.44 -17.42 18.35
C GLN A 139 -10.09 -16.92 17.06
N ASP A 140 -11.42 -16.82 17.04
CA ASP A 140 -12.12 -16.19 15.92
C ASP A 140 -11.82 -14.68 15.90
N LEU A 141 -11.38 -14.17 14.76
CA LEU A 141 -11.02 -12.77 14.57
C LEU A 141 -12.05 -12.12 13.66
N ARG A 142 -12.68 -11.05 14.14
CA ARG A 142 -13.56 -10.20 13.32
C ARG A 142 -12.75 -9.47 12.25
N ALA A 143 -13.39 -9.07 11.15
CA ALA A 143 -12.79 -8.14 10.18
C ALA A 143 -12.40 -6.80 10.84
N ALA A 144 -11.33 -6.19 10.34
CA ALA A 144 -10.70 -4.97 10.84
C ALA A 144 -10.11 -5.04 12.27
N ALA A 145 -10.05 -6.21 12.88
CA ALA A 145 -9.28 -6.42 14.10
C ALA A 145 -7.80 -6.11 13.87
N LEU A 146 -7.20 -5.33 14.77
CA LEU A 146 -5.75 -5.13 14.84
C LEU A 146 -5.12 -6.29 15.61
N ILE A 147 -4.27 -7.06 14.97
CA ILE A 147 -3.77 -8.34 15.50
C ILE A 147 -2.27 -8.36 15.74
N HIS A 148 -1.54 -7.41 15.16
CA HIS A 148 -0.09 -7.29 15.32
C HIS A 148 0.33 -5.84 15.16
N VAL A 149 1.26 -5.40 15.99
CA VAL A 149 1.92 -4.10 15.89
C VAL A 149 3.41 -4.30 16.13
N GLU A 150 4.23 -3.74 15.25
CA GLU A 150 5.68 -3.94 15.31
C GLU A 150 6.45 -2.73 14.80
N TYR A 151 7.58 -2.45 15.44
CA TYR A 151 8.54 -1.45 14.97
C TYR A 151 9.56 -2.09 14.03
N PRO A 152 10.01 -1.38 12.97
CA PRO A 152 10.99 -1.94 12.05
C PRO A 152 12.35 -2.14 12.75
N ALA A 153 13.08 -3.17 12.35
CA ALA A 153 14.49 -3.32 12.72
C ALA A 153 15.39 -2.47 11.81
N THR A 154 15.05 -2.42 10.52
CA THR A 154 15.76 -1.61 9.52
C THR A 154 14.82 -0.89 8.58
N ILE A 155 15.21 0.30 8.09
CA ILE A 155 14.55 0.95 6.95
C ILE A 155 15.59 1.44 5.94
N THR A 156 15.34 1.19 4.66
CA THR A 156 16.22 1.63 3.56
C THR A 156 15.39 2.11 2.37
N GLN A 157 15.98 2.85 1.44
CA GLN A 157 15.28 3.20 0.20
C GLN A 157 15.01 1.97 -0.66
N ASN A 158 13.85 1.96 -1.34
CA ASN A 158 13.47 0.84 -2.19
C ASN A 158 14.35 0.75 -3.45
N THR A 159 14.68 1.91 -4.02
CA THR A 159 15.63 2.02 -5.13
C THR A 159 16.89 2.69 -4.62
N LEU A 160 17.98 1.92 -4.56
CA LEU A 160 19.30 2.44 -4.24
C LEU A 160 20.00 2.79 -5.54
N VAL A 161 20.09 4.09 -5.87
CA VAL A 161 20.96 4.57 -6.94
C VAL A 161 22.35 4.74 -6.34
N LEU A 162 23.19 3.72 -6.50
CA LEU A 162 24.53 3.69 -5.91
C LEU A 162 25.55 4.19 -6.93
N ASN A 163 26.37 5.16 -6.51
CA ASN A 163 27.51 5.67 -7.27
C ASN A 163 28.82 5.24 -6.60
N PHE A 164 29.95 5.46 -7.29
CA PHE A 164 31.30 5.36 -6.72
C PHE A 164 31.73 3.97 -6.23
N GLY A 165 31.22 2.91 -6.86
CA GLY A 165 31.64 1.53 -6.57
C GLY A 165 31.07 0.96 -5.26
N ILE A 166 30.07 1.60 -4.66
CA ILE A 166 29.34 1.06 -3.51
C ILE A 166 28.33 0.03 -4.02
N THR A 167 28.37 -1.16 -3.45
CA THR A 167 27.44 -2.24 -3.75
C THR A 167 26.25 -2.24 -2.80
N ARG A 168 25.13 -2.82 -3.26
CA ARG A 168 23.94 -3.02 -2.42
C ARG A 168 24.25 -3.88 -1.19
N THR A 169 25.09 -4.88 -1.38
CA THR A 169 25.58 -5.77 -0.33
C THR A 169 26.27 -5.01 0.80
N GLU A 170 27.19 -4.09 0.47
CA GLU A 170 27.86 -3.27 1.47
C GLU A 170 26.87 -2.40 2.24
N VAL A 171 25.90 -1.79 1.54
CA VAL A 171 24.84 -0.99 2.18
C VAL A 171 24.03 -1.80 3.19
N TYR A 172 23.57 -3.00 2.81
CA TYR A 172 22.78 -3.84 3.72
C TYR A 172 23.60 -4.38 4.89
N ARG A 173 24.86 -4.76 4.66
CA ARG A 173 25.76 -5.17 5.72
C ARG A 173 25.95 -4.05 6.75
N GLU A 174 26.23 -2.83 6.28
CA GLU A 174 26.37 -1.65 7.14
C GLU A 174 25.08 -1.30 7.90
N LEU A 175 23.92 -1.47 7.26
CA LEU A 175 22.62 -1.26 7.89
C LEU A 175 22.37 -2.27 9.02
N VAL A 176 22.64 -3.55 8.76
CA VAL A 176 22.46 -4.64 9.74
C VAL A 176 23.47 -4.53 10.88
N GLN A 177 24.72 -4.15 10.62
CA GLN A 177 25.73 -3.97 11.66
C GLN A 177 25.33 -2.89 12.70
N ARG A 178 24.58 -1.86 12.27
CA ARG A 178 24.07 -0.80 13.15
C ARG A 178 22.84 -1.18 13.98
N VAL A 179 22.20 -2.31 13.67
CA VAL A 179 21.08 -2.83 14.47
C VAL A 179 21.60 -3.27 15.85
N PRO A 180 20.87 -2.97 16.96
CA PRO A 180 21.25 -3.41 18.30
C PRO A 180 21.52 -4.92 18.38
N ALA A 181 22.52 -5.34 19.15
CA ALA A 181 23.02 -6.72 19.13
C ALA A 181 21.93 -7.80 19.32
N LYS A 182 21.00 -7.60 20.26
CA LYS A 182 19.88 -8.53 20.49
C LYS A 182 18.97 -8.63 19.25
N THR A 183 18.55 -7.50 18.71
CA THR A 183 17.71 -7.41 17.50
C THR A 183 18.43 -7.94 16.27
N ARG A 184 19.73 -7.65 16.13
CA ARG A 184 20.58 -8.13 15.05
C ARG A 184 20.70 -9.65 15.06
N SER A 185 20.86 -10.25 16.24
CA SER A 185 20.88 -11.71 16.37
C SER A 185 19.57 -12.36 15.91
N ALA A 186 18.42 -11.76 16.22
CA ALA A 186 17.13 -12.25 15.75
C ALA A 186 16.93 -12.05 14.24
N LEU A 187 17.35 -10.89 13.71
CA LEU A 187 17.33 -10.58 12.28
C LEU A 187 18.15 -11.60 11.47
N LEU A 188 19.35 -11.96 11.93
CA LEU A 188 20.23 -12.91 11.25
C LEU A 188 19.72 -14.37 11.28
N GLN A 189 18.67 -14.66 12.05
CA GLN A 189 17.97 -15.95 12.05
C GLN A 189 16.80 -15.99 11.06
N LEU A 190 16.51 -14.89 10.35
CA LEU A 190 15.49 -14.88 9.32
C LEU A 190 15.95 -15.70 8.11
N ASN A 191 14.99 -16.38 7.48
CA ASN A 191 15.27 -17.13 6.26
C ASN A 191 15.51 -16.16 5.10
N SER A 192 16.52 -16.45 4.29
CA SER A 192 16.69 -15.84 2.96
C SER A 192 16.08 -16.77 1.93
N SER A 193 15.21 -16.23 1.08
CA SER A 193 14.75 -16.94 -0.12
C SER A 193 15.73 -16.78 -1.29
N GLN A 194 16.72 -15.88 -1.17
CA GLN A 194 17.72 -15.64 -2.21
C GLN A 194 18.78 -16.75 -2.22
N LEU A 195 19.30 -17.04 -3.41
CA LEU A 195 20.41 -17.97 -3.61
C LEU A 195 21.70 -17.40 -3.01
N ALA A 196 22.36 -18.16 -2.13
CA ALA A 196 23.57 -17.74 -1.41
C ALA A 196 24.73 -17.33 -2.33
N GLU A 197 24.78 -17.89 -3.54
CA GLU A 197 25.78 -17.55 -4.57
C GLU A 197 25.56 -16.16 -5.19
N ARG A 198 24.37 -15.56 -5.02
CA ARG A 198 23.98 -14.30 -5.69
C ARG A 198 24.03 -13.09 -4.78
N CYS A 199 24.07 -13.28 -3.46
CA CYS A 199 24.17 -12.20 -2.50
C CYS A 199 24.59 -12.70 -1.11
N ASP A 200 25.18 -11.81 -0.32
CA ASP A 200 25.50 -12.08 1.07
C ASP A 200 24.24 -12.29 1.93
N VAL A 201 24.46 -12.84 3.11
CA VAL A 201 23.40 -13.22 4.08
C VAL A 201 22.48 -12.04 4.40
N GLU A 202 23.04 -10.86 4.71
CA GLU A 202 22.27 -9.67 5.06
C GLU A 202 21.41 -9.20 3.88
N GLU A 203 21.97 -9.18 2.68
CA GLU A 203 21.23 -8.82 1.48
C GLU A 203 20.10 -9.81 1.20
N GLY A 204 20.38 -11.10 1.31
CA GLY A 204 19.40 -12.15 1.13
C GLY A 204 18.22 -12.01 2.10
N ILE A 205 18.51 -11.78 3.38
CA ILE A 205 17.52 -11.56 4.43
C ILE A 205 16.67 -10.32 4.13
N LEU A 206 17.29 -9.17 3.85
CA LEU A 206 16.54 -7.94 3.60
C LEU A 206 15.68 -8.03 2.34
N ARG A 207 16.21 -8.61 1.25
CA ARG A 207 15.44 -8.76 -0.01
C ARG A 207 14.27 -9.73 0.10
N SER A 208 14.34 -10.69 1.02
CA SER A 208 13.31 -11.71 1.21
C SER A 208 12.24 -11.29 2.22
N ASN A 209 12.60 -10.48 3.22
CA ASN A 209 11.74 -10.20 4.38
C ASN A 209 11.32 -8.74 4.50
N ALA A 210 11.97 -7.79 3.80
CA ALA A 210 11.57 -6.39 3.88
C ALA A 210 10.26 -6.14 3.11
N VAL A 211 9.42 -5.31 3.73
CA VAL A 211 8.12 -4.89 3.23
C VAL A 211 8.23 -3.48 2.70
N GLY A 212 7.58 -3.22 1.56
CA GLY A 212 7.48 -1.87 1.00
C GLY A 212 6.65 -0.97 1.90
N ILE A 213 7.22 0.15 2.34
CA ILE A 213 6.54 1.19 3.11
C ILE A 213 6.66 2.54 2.40
N VAL A 214 5.75 3.44 2.74
CA VAL A 214 5.76 4.82 2.25
C VAL A 214 6.04 5.74 3.44
N MET A 215 7.06 6.59 3.31
CA MET A 215 7.31 7.69 4.22
C MET A 215 7.22 8.97 3.39
N PRO A 216 6.17 9.79 3.58
CA PRO A 216 5.91 10.93 2.72
C PRO A 216 7.01 11.99 2.88
N ALA A 217 7.56 12.44 1.75
CA ALA A 217 8.43 13.60 1.69
C ALA A 217 7.92 14.57 0.61
N PRO A 218 6.93 15.43 0.94
CA PRO A 218 6.25 16.30 -0.02
C PRO A 218 7.19 17.26 -0.77
N SER A 219 8.33 17.58 -0.17
CA SER A 219 9.37 18.45 -0.72
C SER A 219 10.30 17.78 -1.73
N ILE A 220 10.16 16.46 -1.97
CA ILE A 220 10.98 15.70 -2.91
C ILE A 220 10.08 15.20 -4.06
N PRO A 221 10.46 15.38 -5.33
CA PRO A 221 9.71 14.85 -6.47
C PRO A 221 9.44 13.34 -6.37
N SER A 222 8.21 12.95 -6.75
CA SER A 222 7.56 11.66 -6.42
C SER A 222 8.29 10.37 -6.82
N SER A 223 9.18 10.38 -7.80
CA SER A 223 9.75 9.14 -8.35
C SER A 223 10.87 8.52 -7.50
N VAL A 224 11.42 9.29 -6.55
CA VAL A 224 12.63 8.94 -5.80
C VAL A 224 12.40 8.90 -4.27
N ALA A 225 11.29 9.47 -3.80
CA ALA A 225 11.02 9.74 -2.38
C ALA A 225 9.96 8.85 -1.72
N MET A 226 9.21 8.05 -2.49
CA MET A 226 7.95 7.47 -2.01
C MET A 226 8.01 5.97 -1.71
N GLY A 227 9.12 5.29 -2.00
CA GLY A 227 9.27 3.85 -1.74
C GLY A 227 10.44 3.56 -0.82
N HIS A 228 10.17 2.97 0.35
CA HIS A 228 11.19 2.44 1.25
C HIS A 228 10.92 0.96 1.51
N ASN A 229 11.94 0.23 1.94
CA ASN A 229 11.84 -1.14 2.39
C ASN A 229 12.13 -1.16 3.89
N ALA A 230 11.21 -1.72 4.68
CA ALA A 230 11.35 -1.88 6.11
C ALA A 230 11.31 -3.36 6.48
N LEU A 231 12.27 -3.79 7.30
CA LEU A 231 12.32 -5.16 7.80
C LEU A 231 11.70 -5.23 9.20
N PHE A 232 10.80 -6.17 9.36
CA PHE A 232 10.13 -6.54 10.61
C PHE A 232 10.50 -7.99 10.92
N ILE A 233 10.80 -8.30 12.18
CA ILE A 233 11.31 -9.61 12.61
C ILE A 233 10.16 -10.56 12.97
N GLU A 234 9.12 -10.04 13.62
CA GLU A 234 8.01 -10.85 14.16
C GLU A 234 6.86 -11.03 13.15
N ALA A 235 6.72 -10.14 12.16
CA ALA A 235 5.70 -10.20 11.12
C ALA A 235 5.97 -11.31 10.06
N ARG A 236 5.97 -12.58 10.49
CA ARG A 236 6.32 -13.79 9.72
C ARG A 236 5.13 -14.41 8.98
N PHE A 237 4.34 -13.58 8.32
CA PHE A 237 3.13 -14.04 7.63
C PHE A 237 3.46 -14.69 6.28
N ASN A 238 2.78 -15.78 5.94
CA ASN A 238 2.98 -16.44 4.64
C ASN A 238 2.21 -15.74 3.51
N HIS A 239 2.61 -16.06 2.29
CA HIS A 239 1.95 -15.57 1.09
C HIS A 239 0.59 -16.23 0.84
N SER A 240 -0.39 -15.43 0.42
CA SER A 240 -1.56 -15.90 -0.31
C SER A 240 -1.97 -14.91 -1.41
N CYS A 241 -2.39 -15.44 -2.56
CA CYS A 241 -3.04 -14.64 -3.60
C CYS A 241 -4.45 -14.19 -3.20
N SER A 242 -5.00 -14.70 -2.09
CA SER A 242 -6.29 -14.33 -1.50
C SER A 242 -6.06 -14.04 0.00
N PRO A 243 -5.40 -12.91 0.32
CA PRO A 243 -4.93 -12.63 1.67
C PRO A 243 -6.10 -12.40 2.64
N ASN A 244 -5.86 -12.63 3.93
CA ASN A 244 -6.83 -12.35 4.98
C ASN A 244 -6.39 -11.25 5.95
N VAL A 245 -5.17 -10.72 5.79
CA VAL A 245 -4.68 -9.51 6.48
C VAL A 245 -4.02 -8.52 5.53
N VAL A 246 -4.05 -7.24 5.93
CA VAL A 246 -3.30 -6.15 5.31
C VAL A 246 -2.40 -5.53 6.36
N HIS A 247 -1.21 -5.09 5.96
CA HIS A 247 -0.35 -4.29 6.81
C HIS A 247 -0.40 -2.81 6.40
N ARG A 248 -0.26 -1.92 7.39
CA ARG A 248 -0.08 -0.47 7.17
C ARG A 248 1.06 0.01 8.04
N PHE A 249 2.00 0.71 7.42
CA PHE A 249 3.01 1.45 8.14
C PHE A 249 2.49 2.86 8.40
N ASP A 250 2.52 3.29 9.65
CA ASP A 250 2.18 4.64 10.07
C ASP A 250 3.45 5.42 10.40
N PRO A 251 3.82 6.46 9.62
CA PRO A 251 4.97 7.30 9.93
C PRO A 251 4.88 8.07 11.26
N GLU A 252 3.68 8.35 11.78
CA GLU A 252 3.51 9.10 13.02
C GLU A 252 3.89 8.27 14.26
N SER A 253 3.48 7.00 14.29
CA SER A 253 3.88 6.04 15.33
C SER A 253 5.15 5.27 14.98
N PHE A 254 5.62 5.31 13.73
CA PHE A 254 6.74 4.55 13.17
C PHE A 254 6.57 3.03 13.27
N ALA A 255 5.31 2.57 13.26
CA ALA A 255 4.97 1.17 13.47
C ALA A 255 4.21 0.59 12.27
N LEU A 256 4.43 -0.70 12.03
CA LEU A 256 3.57 -1.53 11.21
C LEU A 256 2.39 -1.99 12.05
N SER A 257 1.20 -1.87 11.51
CA SER A 257 -0.03 -2.44 12.04
C SER A 257 -0.56 -3.49 11.07
N VAL A 258 -1.02 -4.63 11.58
CA VAL A 258 -1.62 -5.69 10.77
C VAL A 258 -3.08 -5.85 11.14
N HIS A 259 -3.94 -5.67 10.15
CA HIS A 259 -5.38 -5.75 10.34
C HIS A 259 -6.00 -6.88 9.52
N THR A 260 -7.00 -7.56 10.10
CA THR A 260 -7.80 -8.54 9.39
C THR A 260 -8.66 -7.89 8.30
N ILE A 261 -8.65 -8.49 7.11
CA ILE A 261 -9.42 -8.01 5.96
C ILE A 261 -10.85 -8.56 5.97
N ARG A 262 -10.98 -9.79 6.44
CA ARG A 262 -12.22 -10.56 6.58
C ARG A 262 -12.22 -11.28 7.92
N PRO A 263 -13.35 -11.88 8.35
CA PRO A 263 -13.33 -12.80 9.47
C PRO A 263 -12.31 -13.93 9.21
N ILE A 264 -11.58 -14.30 10.26
CA ILE A 264 -10.60 -15.40 10.26
C ILE A 264 -11.02 -16.37 11.37
N ALA A 265 -11.22 -17.63 11.03
CA ALA A 265 -11.63 -18.64 12.00
C ALA A 265 -10.45 -19.03 12.90
N LYS A 266 -10.72 -19.47 14.13
CA LYS A 266 -9.72 -20.10 14.99
C LYS A 266 -9.01 -21.24 14.23
N GLY A 267 -7.68 -21.22 14.27
CA GLY A 267 -6.81 -22.20 13.61
C GLY A 267 -6.52 -21.93 12.14
N GLU A 268 -7.15 -20.93 11.52
CA GLU A 268 -6.86 -20.50 10.14
C GLU A 268 -5.49 -19.78 10.08
N GLU A 269 -4.75 -20.00 8.99
CA GLU A 269 -3.47 -19.34 8.76
C GLU A 269 -3.68 -17.87 8.41
N ILE A 270 -2.89 -17.00 9.00
CA ILE A 270 -2.88 -15.57 8.73
C ILE A 270 -1.86 -15.29 7.63
N VAL A 271 -2.36 -14.78 6.51
CA VAL A 271 -1.63 -14.67 5.25
C VAL A 271 -1.82 -13.29 4.62
N PHE A 272 -0.75 -12.76 4.04
CA PHE A 272 -0.76 -11.51 3.27
C PHE A 272 -0.24 -11.74 1.84
N SER A 273 -0.32 -10.72 0.98
CA SER A 273 0.24 -10.81 -0.37
C SER A 273 1.66 -10.26 -0.42
N TYR A 274 2.58 -10.99 -1.06
CA TYR A 274 3.96 -10.58 -1.29
C TYR A 274 4.11 -9.80 -2.60
N ILE A 275 3.05 -9.80 -3.41
CA ILE A 275 2.97 -9.20 -4.73
C ILE A 275 1.81 -8.23 -4.78
N ASP A 276 1.87 -7.27 -5.70
CA ASP A 276 0.73 -6.40 -5.96
C ASP A 276 -0.33 -7.16 -6.77
N LEU A 277 -1.47 -7.42 -6.12
CA LEU A 277 -2.58 -8.14 -6.70
C LEU A 277 -3.46 -7.25 -7.60
N ASN A 278 -3.19 -5.93 -7.69
CA ASN A 278 -3.84 -5.05 -8.66
C ASN A 278 -3.20 -5.19 -10.05
N SER A 279 -1.88 -5.29 -10.11
CA SER A 279 -1.13 -5.34 -11.37
C SER A 279 -0.87 -6.77 -11.86
N THR A 280 -0.85 -7.77 -10.97
CA THR A 280 -0.53 -9.16 -11.33
C THR A 280 -1.77 -10.05 -11.28
N VAL A 281 -2.51 -10.06 -12.39
CA VAL A 281 -3.87 -10.60 -12.41
C VAL A 281 -3.92 -12.12 -12.58
N GLY A 282 -3.31 -12.68 -13.63
CA GLY A 282 -3.44 -14.11 -13.99
C GLY A 282 -2.63 -15.07 -13.12
N ARG A 283 -3.10 -16.31 -12.92
CA ARG A 283 -2.45 -17.31 -12.04
C ARG A 283 -0.98 -17.53 -12.39
N ASP A 284 -0.70 -17.69 -13.67
CA ASP A 284 0.64 -18.01 -14.14
C ASP A 284 1.58 -16.80 -14.03
N ALA A 285 1.06 -15.58 -14.21
CA ALA A 285 1.81 -14.35 -13.92
C ALA A 285 2.13 -14.22 -12.43
N ARG A 286 1.15 -14.50 -11.54
CA ARG A 286 1.35 -14.49 -10.08
C ARG A 286 2.40 -15.51 -9.65
N ARG A 287 2.30 -16.74 -10.15
CA ARG A 287 3.29 -17.81 -9.89
C ARG A 287 4.67 -17.44 -10.42
N SER A 288 4.76 -16.96 -11.65
CA SER A 288 6.03 -16.56 -12.26
C SER A 288 6.73 -15.45 -11.47
N LEU A 289 5.98 -14.43 -11.03
CA LEU A 289 6.53 -13.35 -10.22
C LEU A 289 7.06 -13.84 -8.87
N LEU A 290 6.31 -14.72 -8.20
CA LEU A 290 6.72 -15.30 -6.92
C LEU A 290 7.93 -16.22 -7.07
N GLN A 291 7.96 -17.05 -8.11
CA GLN A 291 9.09 -17.92 -8.42
C GLN A 291 10.35 -17.11 -8.74
N ASN A 292 10.23 -16.04 -9.52
CA ASN A 292 11.37 -15.23 -9.93
C ASN A 292 11.94 -14.37 -8.78
N ARG A 293 11.07 -13.87 -7.89
CA ARG A 293 11.47 -12.98 -6.79
C ARG A 293 11.83 -13.71 -5.49
N PHE A 294 11.05 -14.73 -5.15
CA PHE A 294 11.10 -15.44 -3.87
C PHE A 294 11.44 -16.93 -4.01
N HIS A 295 11.66 -17.43 -5.23
CA HIS A 295 12.15 -18.79 -5.47
C HIS A 295 11.26 -19.90 -4.89
N PHE A 296 9.95 -19.68 -4.84
CA PHE A 296 8.97 -20.70 -4.44
C PHE A 296 7.77 -20.75 -5.39
N GLU A 297 7.20 -21.94 -5.54
CA GLU A 297 5.93 -22.13 -6.23
C GLU A 297 4.75 -21.83 -5.30
N CYS A 298 3.87 -20.92 -5.71
CA CYS A 298 2.71 -20.57 -4.90
C CYS A 298 1.68 -21.71 -4.86
N MET A 299 1.46 -22.23 -3.65
CA MET A 299 0.49 -23.28 -3.32
C MET A 299 -0.69 -22.77 -2.47
N CYS A 300 -0.98 -21.47 -2.47
CA CYS A 300 -2.17 -20.95 -1.78
C CYS A 300 -3.47 -21.49 -2.40
N ASP A 301 -4.58 -21.43 -1.68
CA ASP A 301 -5.89 -21.97 -2.10
C ASP A 301 -6.32 -21.55 -3.51
N ARG A 302 -5.90 -20.37 -4.00
CA ARG A 302 -6.16 -19.91 -5.37
C ARG A 302 -5.28 -20.56 -6.42
N CYS A 303 -4.00 -20.71 -6.12
CA CYS A 303 -3.06 -21.29 -7.07
C CYS A 303 -3.16 -22.82 -7.08
N ALA A 304 -3.59 -23.43 -5.97
CA ALA A 304 -3.80 -24.87 -5.82
C ALA A 304 -5.04 -25.41 -6.57
N ILE A 305 -5.90 -24.54 -7.11
CA ILE A 305 -7.05 -24.97 -7.93
C ILE A 305 -6.55 -25.72 -9.17
N ALA A 306 -6.99 -26.98 -9.30
CA ALA A 306 -6.62 -27.86 -10.40
C ALA A 306 -7.50 -27.67 -11.65
N ASP A 307 -8.79 -27.36 -11.45
CA ASP A 307 -9.76 -27.21 -12.54
C ASP A 307 -9.46 -25.97 -13.40
N SER A 308 -9.23 -26.17 -14.69
CA SER A 308 -8.83 -25.11 -15.62
C SER A 308 -9.94 -24.10 -15.88
N ALA A 309 -11.20 -24.54 -15.93
CA ALA A 309 -12.34 -23.64 -16.11
C ALA A 309 -12.50 -22.68 -14.93
N THR A 310 -12.36 -23.19 -13.71
CA THR A 310 -12.39 -22.38 -12.47
C THR A 310 -11.23 -21.37 -12.42
N VAL A 311 -10.04 -21.76 -12.89
CA VAL A 311 -8.88 -20.87 -12.98
C VAL A 311 -9.12 -19.75 -13.97
N GLU A 312 -9.60 -20.07 -15.16
CA GLU A 312 -9.93 -19.10 -16.21
C GLU A 312 -10.99 -18.11 -15.72
N GLU A 313 -12.05 -18.60 -15.07
CA GLU A 313 -13.09 -17.75 -14.51
C GLU A 313 -12.55 -16.82 -13.40
N SER A 314 -11.68 -17.33 -12.53
CA SER A 314 -11.00 -16.54 -11.50
C SER A 314 -10.14 -15.44 -12.10
N ASP A 315 -9.33 -15.78 -13.11
CA ASP A 315 -8.46 -14.81 -13.77
C ASP A 315 -9.29 -13.73 -14.51
N GLN A 316 -10.40 -14.08 -15.15
CA GLN A 316 -11.35 -13.12 -15.74
C GLN A 316 -12.01 -12.22 -14.67
N ARG A 317 -12.41 -12.78 -13.53
CA ARG A 317 -12.95 -11.98 -12.40
C ARG A 317 -11.92 -10.98 -11.89
N ARG A 318 -10.67 -11.43 -11.71
CA ARG A 318 -9.57 -10.54 -11.29
C ARG A 318 -9.28 -9.46 -12.32
N GLN A 319 -9.34 -9.76 -13.62
CA GLN A 319 -9.17 -8.76 -14.68
C GLN A 319 -10.21 -7.64 -14.55
N ARG A 320 -11.50 -7.99 -14.35
CA ARG A 320 -12.56 -7.01 -14.12
C ARG A 320 -12.35 -6.20 -12.85
N ILE A 321 -11.97 -6.85 -11.74
CA ILE A 321 -11.70 -6.18 -10.47
C ILE A 321 -10.57 -5.15 -10.60
N CYS A 322 -9.48 -5.51 -11.28
CA CYS A 322 -8.30 -4.66 -11.43
C CYS A 322 -8.46 -3.57 -12.48
N ALA A 323 -9.28 -3.79 -13.51
CA ALA A 323 -9.57 -2.79 -14.54
C ALA A 323 -10.51 -1.67 -14.04
N ALA A 324 -11.27 -1.90 -12.96
CA ALA A 324 -12.26 -0.96 -12.46
C ALA A 324 -11.64 0.36 -11.98
N THR A 325 -11.86 1.43 -12.75
CA THR A 325 -11.43 2.78 -12.43
C THR A 325 -12.37 3.48 -11.45
N HIS A 326 -11.90 4.58 -10.83
CA HIS A 326 -12.74 5.42 -9.96
C HIS A 326 -14.02 5.90 -10.68
N GLU A 327 -13.85 6.35 -11.92
CA GLU A 327 -14.92 6.93 -12.73
C GLU A 327 -15.97 5.88 -13.11
N GLU A 328 -15.53 4.69 -13.55
CA GLU A 328 -16.43 3.58 -13.88
C GLU A 328 -17.23 3.12 -12.66
N VAL A 329 -16.62 3.10 -11.48
CA VAL A 329 -17.32 2.74 -10.24
C VAL A 329 -18.37 3.79 -9.88
N ILE A 330 -18.09 5.09 -10.05
CA ILE A 330 -19.05 6.16 -9.71
C ILE A 330 -20.14 6.33 -10.78
N ALA A 331 -19.85 6.01 -12.03
CA ALA A 331 -20.70 6.34 -13.18
C ALA A 331 -22.18 5.95 -13.02
N PRO A 332 -22.55 4.75 -12.52
CA PRO A 332 -23.95 4.38 -12.35
C PRO A 332 -24.71 5.29 -11.36
N PHE A 333 -24.10 5.59 -10.20
CA PHE A 333 -24.69 6.48 -9.22
C PHE A 333 -24.75 7.93 -9.73
N ALA A 334 -23.67 8.40 -10.37
CA ALA A 334 -23.63 9.75 -10.94
C ALA A 334 -24.69 9.94 -12.04
N ALA A 335 -24.93 8.93 -12.88
CA ALA A 335 -25.98 8.96 -13.89
C ALA A 335 -27.37 9.06 -13.25
N TRP A 336 -27.64 8.24 -12.23
CA TRP A 336 -28.90 8.30 -11.47
C TRP A 336 -29.10 9.67 -10.80
N TYR A 337 -28.06 10.21 -10.17
CA TYR A 337 -28.08 11.51 -9.51
C TYR A 337 -28.37 12.65 -10.50
N ARG A 338 -27.66 12.69 -11.64
CA ARG A 338 -27.86 13.71 -12.70
C ARG A 338 -29.24 13.64 -13.34
N ALA A 339 -29.88 12.48 -13.34
CA ALA A 339 -31.24 12.31 -13.83
C ALA A 339 -32.31 12.82 -12.83
N ASN A 340 -31.91 13.47 -11.73
CA ASN A 340 -32.77 13.84 -10.60
C ASN A 340 -33.54 12.62 -10.07
N GLY A 341 -32.84 11.50 -9.89
CA GLY A 341 -33.43 10.27 -9.35
C GLY A 341 -34.41 9.54 -10.26
N ARG A 342 -34.61 9.99 -11.52
CA ARG A 342 -35.53 9.36 -12.50
C ARG A 342 -35.04 8.01 -13.07
N GLY A 343 -33.90 7.51 -12.62
CA GLY A 343 -33.37 6.19 -12.98
C GLY A 343 -33.67 5.11 -11.94
N ASP A 344 -33.38 3.87 -12.30
CA ASP A 344 -33.56 2.72 -11.41
C ASP A 344 -32.39 2.57 -10.44
N LEU A 345 -32.58 3.05 -9.21
CA LEU A 345 -31.57 2.96 -8.14
C LEU A 345 -31.28 1.49 -7.76
N GLN A 346 -32.22 0.55 -7.97
CA GLN A 346 -31.96 -0.87 -7.69
C GLN A 346 -30.93 -1.45 -8.64
N LYS A 347 -30.87 -0.98 -9.90
CA LYS A 347 -29.79 -1.38 -10.83
C LYS A 347 -28.42 -0.87 -10.37
N VAL A 348 -28.35 0.34 -9.81
CA VAL A 348 -27.10 0.89 -9.23
C VAL A 348 -26.67 0.05 -8.03
N ILE A 349 -27.60 -0.31 -7.15
CA ILE A 349 -27.34 -1.19 -6.00
C ILE A 349 -26.85 -2.56 -6.48
N ALA A 350 -27.55 -3.18 -7.42
CA ALA A 350 -27.19 -4.50 -7.95
C ALA A 350 -25.78 -4.51 -8.58
N PHE A 351 -25.42 -3.45 -9.32
CA PHE A 351 -24.07 -3.29 -9.87
C PHE A 351 -23.00 -3.30 -8.76
N HIS A 352 -23.19 -2.54 -7.68
CA HIS A 352 -22.22 -2.52 -6.58
C HIS A 352 -22.21 -3.80 -5.75
N LEU A 353 -23.37 -4.45 -5.55
CA LEU A 353 -23.45 -5.75 -4.86
C LEU A 353 -22.68 -6.83 -5.63
N ALA A 354 -22.86 -6.92 -6.94
CA ALA A 354 -22.11 -7.86 -7.79
C ALA A 354 -20.60 -7.62 -7.68
N ALA A 355 -20.17 -6.35 -7.74
CA ALA A 355 -18.76 -5.98 -7.63
C ALA A 355 -18.15 -6.28 -6.24
N VAL A 356 -18.94 -6.19 -5.16
CA VAL A 356 -18.54 -6.60 -3.81
C VAL A 356 -18.43 -8.12 -3.72
N GLU A 357 -19.34 -8.85 -4.38
CA GLU A 357 -19.37 -10.30 -4.35
C GLU A 357 -18.22 -10.92 -5.13
N GLU A 358 -17.91 -10.44 -6.34
CA GLU A 358 -16.71 -10.89 -7.08
C GLU A 358 -15.43 -10.75 -6.25
N ARG A 359 -15.29 -9.62 -5.54
CA ARG A 359 -14.17 -9.35 -4.62
C ARG A 359 -14.15 -10.28 -3.42
N ARG A 360 -15.31 -10.61 -2.85
CA ARG A 360 -15.43 -11.61 -1.78
C ARG A 360 -15.02 -12.99 -2.27
N ILE A 361 -15.47 -13.38 -3.46
CA ILE A 361 -15.14 -14.67 -4.06
C ILE A 361 -13.64 -14.75 -4.33
N GLU A 362 -12.98 -13.66 -4.75
CA GLU A 362 -11.53 -13.63 -5.00
C GLU A 362 -10.66 -13.38 -3.74
N GLY A 363 -11.28 -12.89 -2.66
CA GLY A 363 -10.59 -12.38 -1.48
C GLY A 363 -9.74 -11.15 -1.77
N LEU A 364 -10.20 -10.27 -2.66
CA LEU A 364 -9.52 -9.04 -3.06
C LEU A 364 -10.29 -7.82 -2.57
N TYR A 365 -9.77 -7.16 -1.54
CA TYR A 365 -10.44 -6.04 -0.86
C TYR A 365 -9.70 -4.71 -1.00
N GLN A 366 -8.80 -4.65 -1.98
CA GLN A 366 -8.05 -3.46 -2.36
C GLN A 366 -8.94 -2.42 -3.05
N TYR A 367 -8.41 -1.20 -3.20
CA TYR A 367 -9.08 -0.13 -3.94
C TYR A 367 -9.56 -0.63 -5.32
N PRO A 368 -10.79 -0.30 -5.79
CA PRO A 368 -11.77 0.64 -5.22
C PRO A 368 -12.83 0.00 -4.29
N TYR A 369 -12.50 -1.04 -3.51
CA TYR A 369 -13.48 -1.72 -2.63
C TYR A 369 -14.24 -0.79 -1.66
N LEU A 370 -13.53 0.12 -0.98
CA LEU A 370 -14.16 1.12 -0.09
C LEU A 370 -15.21 1.97 -0.82
N LEU A 371 -14.97 2.29 -2.09
CA LEU A 371 -15.86 3.12 -2.90
C LEU A 371 -17.18 2.39 -3.18
N HIS A 372 -17.14 1.11 -3.53
CA HIS A 372 -18.34 0.29 -3.68
C HIS A 372 -19.17 0.23 -2.40
N LEU A 373 -18.54 0.00 -1.25
CA LEU A 373 -19.23 -0.02 0.05
C LEU A 373 -19.86 1.33 0.38
N SER A 374 -19.13 2.42 0.12
CA SER A 374 -19.61 3.78 0.35
C SER A 374 -20.80 4.12 -0.54
N LEU A 375 -20.77 3.72 -1.82
CA LEU A 375 -21.87 3.93 -2.77
C LEU A 375 -23.09 3.10 -2.41
N LEU A 376 -22.93 1.85 -1.95
CA LEU A 376 -24.04 1.07 -1.40
C LEU A 376 -24.67 1.79 -0.20
N ALA A 377 -23.87 2.27 0.74
CA ALA A 377 -24.39 3.04 1.87
C ALA A 377 -25.14 4.29 1.40
N ILE A 378 -24.60 5.05 0.43
CA ILE A 378 -25.29 6.22 -0.14
C ILE A 378 -26.62 5.84 -0.78
N CYS A 379 -26.69 4.74 -1.54
CA CYS A 379 -27.93 4.29 -2.17
C CYS A 379 -28.99 3.92 -1.12
N PHE A 380 -28.62 3.20 -0.07
CA PHE A 380 -29.55 2.84 1.00
C PHE A 380 -29.95 4.03 1.88
N ALA A 381 -29.08 5.03 2.06
CA ALA A 381 -29.47 6.29 2.68
C ALA A 381 -30.50 7.05 1.84
N ALA A 382 -30.33 7.06 0.51
CA ALA A 382 -31.27 7.71 -0.40
C ALA A 382 -32.67 7.07 -0.33
N LEU A 383 -32.73 5.76 -0.05
CA LEU A 383 -33.96 4.97 0.14
C LEU A 383 -34.49 4.95 1.58
N GLU A 384 -33.79 5.58 2.54
CA GLU A 384 -34.15 5.56 3.97
C GLU A 384 -34.14 4.14 4.59
N ASP A 385 -33.41 3.19 3.99
CA ASP A 385 -33.21 1.85 4.55
C ASP A 385 -32.12 1.89 5.63
N ILE A 386 -32.55 2.12 6.87
CA ILE A 386 -31.67 2.20 8.06
C ILE A 386 -30.82 0.94 8.22
N ARG A 387 -31.39 -0.25 8.00
CA ARG A 387 -30.71 -1.53 8.28
C ARG A 387 -29.56 -1.73 7.30
N SER A 388 -29.85 -1.59 6.01
CA SER A 388 -28.84 -1.75 4.95
C SER A 388 -27.82 -0.62 5.00
N PHE A 389 -28.25 0.62 5.27
CA PHE A 389 -27.34 1.75 5.46
C PHE A 389 -26.29 1.48 6.55
N ARG A 390 -26.73 1.08 7.76
CA ARG A 390 -25.83 0.77 8.88
C ARG A 390 -24.86 -0.35 8.53
N LEU A 391 -25.33 -1.40 7.85
CA LEU A 391 -24.50 -2.52 7.42
C LEU A 391 -23.37 -2.05 6.49
N TRP A 392 -23.72 -1.35 5.41
CA TRP A 392 -22.76 -0.95 4.38
C TRP A 392 -21.85 0.18 4.85
N MET A 393 -22.37 1.14 5.61
CA MET A 393 -21.56 2.20 6.24
C MET A 393 -20.60 1.62 7.29
N GLY A 394 -21.04 0.63 8.07
CA GLY A 394 -20.17 -0.10 9.01
C GLY A 394 -19.02 -0.83 8.30
N LYS A 395 -19.30 -1.54 7.20
CA LYS A 395 -18.26 -2.17 6.38
C LYS A 395 -17.30 -1.15 5.76
N ALA A 396 -17.81 -0.02 5.27
CA ALA A 396 -16.99 1.06 4.71
C ALA A 396 -16.07 1.66 5.78
N ARG A 397 -16.61 1.92 6.98
CA ARG A 397 -15.83 2.36 8.15
C ARG A 397 -14.70 1.39 8.46
N ASP A 398 -14.98 0.09 8.48
CA ASP A 398 -13.97 -0.92 8.78
C ASP A 398 -12.83 -0.91 7.74
N VAL A 399 -13.12 -0.67 6.46
CA VAL A 399 -12.05 -0.44 5.44
C VAL A 399 -11.29 0.86 5.74
N ALA A 400 -11.98 1.95 6.08
CA ALA A 400 -11.33 3.24 6.39
C ALA A 400 -10.36 3.14 7.58
N VAL A 401 -10.73 2.44 8.66
CA VAL A 401 -9.84 2.17 9.81
C VAL A 401 -8.54 1.49 9.35
N ARG A 402 -8.66 0.44 8.53
CA ARG A 402 -7.52 -0.32 8.00
C ARG A 402 -6.68 0.44 6.97
N ASN A 403 -7.16 1.56 6.47
CA ASN A 403 -6.41 2.45 5.59
C ASN A 403 -5.77 3.62 6.35
N LEU A 404 -5.87 3.64 7.69
CA LEU A 404 -5.48 4.76 8.53
C LEU A 404 -6.25 6.06 8.18
N GLU A 405 -7.45 5.94 7.62
CA GLU A 405 -8.35 7.07 7.31
C GLU A 405 -9.18 7.43 8.57
N THR A 406 -8.51 7.75 9.68
CA THR A 406 -9.11 7.88 11.03
C THR A 406 -10.28 8.85 11.08
N GLU A 407 -10.13 10.06 10.54
CA GLU A 407 -11.20 11.07 10.53
C GLU A 407 -12.44 10.57 9.76
N LYS A 408 -12.20 9.95 8.59
CA LYS A 408 -13.27 9.36 7.78
C LYS A 408 -13.97 8.23 8.52
N ALA A 409 -13.22 7.35 9.20
CA ALA A 409 -13.78 6.27 10.01
C ALA A 409 -14.63 6.81 11.18
N VAL A 410 -14.18 7.87 11.86
CA VAL A 410 -14.95 8.55 12.93
C VAL A 410 -16.24 9.14 12.38
N ASN A 411 -16.18 9.81 11.24
CA ASN A 411 -17.37 10.37 10.57
C ASN A 411 -18.35 9.25 10.14
N MET A 412 -17.85 8.16 9.56
CA MET A 412 -18.67 7.00 9.21
C MET A 412 -19.32 6.35 10.44
N LEU A 413 -18.61 6.27 11.56
CA LEU A 413 -19.19 5.79 12.83
C LEU A 413 -20.33 6.68 13.31
N ARG A 414 -20.16 8.01 13.25
CA ARG A 414 -21.22 8.96 13.58
C ARG A 414 -22.47 8.71 12.74
N TYR A 415 -22.32 8.48 11.44
CA TYR A 415 -23.45 8.16 10.57
C TYR A 415 -24.09 6.80 10.87
N VAL A 416 -23.31 5.78 11.24
CA VAL A 416 -23.88 4.49 11.67
C VAL A 416 -24.78 4.66 12.90
N VAL A 417 -24.36 5.49 13.86
CA VAL A 417 -25.13 5.80 15.07
C VAL A 417 -26.35 6.66 14.73
N TYR A 418 -26.17 7.70 13.93
CA TYR A 418 -27.20 8.67 13.52
C TYR A 418 -27.40 8.70 11.99
N PRO A 419 -28.11 7.72 11.39
CA PRO A 419 -28.27 7.63 9.93
C PRO A 419 -28.90 8.87 9.29
N GLU A 420 -29.87 9.47 9.95
CA GLU A 420 -30.61 10.63 9.43
C GLU A 420 -29.74 11.89 9.31
N SER A 421 -28.58 11.94 9.99
CA SER A 421 -27.63 13.04 9.85
C SER A 421 -26.75 12.90 8.60
N PHE A 422 -26.87 11.81 7.84
CA PHE A 422 -26.11 11.61 6.61
C PHE A 422 -26.62 12.55 5.51
N PRO A 423 -25.74 13.28 4.78
CA PRO A 423 -26.20 14.32 3.84
C PRO A 423 -27.16 13.82 2.76
N GLN A 424 -26.97 12.58 2.29
CA GLN A 424 -27.80 11.94 1.26
C GLN A 424 -29.02 11.19 1.83
N TRP A 425 -29.35 11.37 3.12
CA TRP A 425 -30.54 10.75 3.70
C TRP A 425 -31.81 11.23 3.00
N ALA A 426 -32.69 10.30 2.64
CA ALA A 426 -33.94 10.55 1.90
C ALA A 426 -33.76 11.25 0.54
N LEU A 427 -32.58 11.14 -0.06
CA LEU A 427 -32.25 11.81 -1.33
C LEU A 427 -33.22 11.40 -2.47
N ALA A 428 -33.62 10.13 -2.55
CA ALA A 428 -34.53 9.68 -3.61
C ALA A 428 -35.90 10.38 -3.52
N ARG A 429 -36.45 10.53 -2.31
CA ARG A 429 -37.68 11.30 -2.07
C ARG A 429 -37.51 12.78 -2.38
N LYS A 430 -36.40 13.39 -1.94
CA LYS A 430 -36.10 14.82 -2.17
C LYS A 430 -35.93 15.18 -3.65
N MET A 431 -35.55 14.22 -4.49
CA MET A 431 -35.35 14.39 -5.93
C MET A 431 -36.62 14.19 -6.76
N GLN A 432 -37.66 13.56 -6.20
CA GLN A 432 -38.94 13.43 -6.90
C GLN A 432 -39.65 14.80 -6.92
N PRO A 433 -40.20 15.23 -8.07
CA PRO A 433 -40.95 16.49 -8.13
C PRO A 433 -42.18 16.40 -7.22
N CYS A 434 -42.52 17.50 -6.54
CA CYS A 434 -43.76 17.61 -5.78
C CYS A 434 -44.96 17.23 -6.68
N PRO A 435 -45.85 16.34 -6.23
CA PRO A 435 -47.10 16.10 -6.93
C PRO A 435 -47.94 17.39 -6.85
N GLY A 436 -48.00 18.15 -7.95
CA GLY A 436 -48.78 19.39 -8.05
C GLY A 436 -48.09 20.60 -8.69
N ALA A 437 -46.87 20.47 -9.22
CA ALA A 437 -46.16 21.56 -9.90
C ALA A 437 -46.15 21.46 -11.45
N LEU A 438 -47.21 20.89 -12.04
CA LEU A 438 -47.43 20.87 -13.49
C LEU A 438 -48.70 21.62 -13.85
#